data_AF-A0A660Q8F4-F1
#
_entry.id   AF-A0A660Q8F4-F1
#
_cell.length_a   1.000
_cell.length_b   1.000
_cell.length_c   1.000
_cell.angle_alpha   90.00
_cell.angle_beta   90.00
_cell.angle_gamma   90.00
#
_symmetry.space_group_name_H-M   'P 1'
#
loop_
_entity.id
_entity.type
_entity.pdbx_description
1 polymer ?
#
loop_
_entity_poly.entity_id
_entity_poly.type
_entity_poly.pdbx_seq_one_letter_code
_entity_poly.pdbx_strand_id
1 'polypeptide(L)'
;MDFQPLHDWSQNPNEAVKLQYELQPHVNVSKSIGTPQLVTAVDTAYNNKTNRLYAAAVTLKCPDMTNYERVIAEAEAKFPYIPALLAFREGPVILKALGRLKTRPDVVIYPGHGLAHPRGIGMASHLGLITGIPSIGCARRCLAGDYRRPAQEKGGCSSLFISDVESGFVYRTKENVKPIFISPGHMCTIRDAFDIIIECLTDYRMPEPLRLAHLFANKYKHSAEKKAMQRQITAGHETG
;
A
#
# COMPACT_ATOMS: atom_id res chain seq x y z
N MET A 1 -10.88 14.29 1.82
CA MET A 1 -10.48 14.40 0.40
C MET A 1 -11.47 13.64 -0.44
N ASP A 2 -11.92 14.22 -1.55
CA ASP A 2 -12.82 13.55 -2.50
C ASP A 2 -12.02 13.11 -3.73
N PHE A 3 -12.19 11.86 -4.13
CA PHE A 3 -11.53 11.28 -5.29
C PHE A 3 -12.57 10.98 -6.36
N GLN A 4 -12.26 11.32 -7.62
CA GLN A 4 -13.15 11.01 -8.73
C GLN A 4 -13.11 9.50 -9.01
N PRO A 5 -14.27 8.82 -9.11
CA PRO A 5 -14.30 7.41 -9.45
C PRO A 5 -13.85 7.23 -10.90
N LEU A 6 -12.77 6.48 -11.13
CA LEU A 6 -12.28 6.14 -12.47
C LEU A 6 -13.04 4.96 -13.10
N HIS A 7 -13.57 4.06 -12.26
CA HIS A 7 -14.29 2.87 -12.67
C HIS A 7 -15.08 2.33 -11.46
N ASP A 8 -16.01 1.42 -11.73
CA ASP A 8 -16.65 0.62 -10.69
C ASP A 8 -15.73 -0.51 -10.21
N TRP A 9 -15.83 -0.86 -8.93
CA TRP A 9 -15.07 -1.98 -8.35
C TRP A 9 -15.73 -3.31 -8.71
N SER A 10 -15.42 -3.83 -9.90
CA SER A 10 -15.92 -5.13 -10.35
C SER A 10 -15.54 -6.25 -9.37
N GLN A 11 -16.50 -7.14 -9.10
CA GLN A 11 -16.31 -8.36 -8.31
C GLN A 11 -15.86 -9.55 -9.17
N ASN A 12 -15.80 -9.37 -10.49
CA ASN A 12 -15.40 -10.39 -11.45
C ASN A 12 -13.90 -10.28 -11.77
N PRO A 13 -13.09 -11.33 -11.49
CA PRO A 13 -11.65 -11.29 -11.77
C PRO A 13 -11.28 -11.01 -13.22
N ASN A 14 -12.07 -11.48 -14.19
CA ASN A 14 -11.79 -11.27 -15.60
C ASN A 14 -12.01 -9.80 -16.01
N GLU A 15 -13.04 -9.15 -15.48
CA GLU A 15 -13.28 -7.73 -15.69
C GLU A 15 -12.22 -6.88 -14.98
N ALA A 16 -11.81 -7.28 -13.77
CA ALA A 16 -10.73 -6.63 -13.04
C ALA A 16 -9.39 -6.64 -13.82
N VAL A 17 -9.07 -7.76 -14.49
CA VAL A 17 -7.90 -7.86 -15.36
C VAL A 17 -8.04 -6.95 -16.60
N LYS A 18 -9.22 -6.89 -17.23
CA LYS A 18 -9.46 -5.96 -18.35
C LYS A 18 -9.26 -4.51 -17.95
N LEU A 19 -9.84 -4.10 -16.82
CA LEU A 19 -9.66 -2.75 -16.25
C LEU A 19 -8.19 -2.42 -15.99
N GLN A 20 -7.38 -3.39 -15.54
CA GLN A 20 -5.95 -3.16 -15.38
C GLN A 20 -5.26 -2.83 -16.70
N TYR A 21 -5.56 -3.55 -17.79
CA TYR A 21 -4.99 -3.22 -19.10
C TYR A 21 -5.49 -1.88 -19.65
N GLU A 22 -6.73 -1.50 -19.36
CA GLU A 22 -7.28 -0.19 -19.75
C GLU A 22 -6.62 0.97 -18.98
N LEU A 23 -6.31 0.77 -17.70
CA LEU A 23 -5.73 1.80 -16.84
C LEU A 23 -4.20 1.90 -16.96
N GLN A 24 -3.51 0.81 -17.27
CA GLN A 24 -2.03 0.76 -17.32
C GLN A 24 -1.39 1.86 -18.21
N PRO A 25 -1.92 2.20 -19.40
CA PRO A 25 -1.33 3.24 -20.26
C PRO A 25 -1.35 4.65 -19.64
N HIS A 26 -2.21 4.88 -18.64
CA HIS A 26 -2.34 6.17 -17.97
C HIS A 26 -1.31 6.37 -16.84
N VAL A 27 -0.57 5.31 -16.48
CA VAL A 27 0.43 5.36 -15.40
C VAL A 27 1.65 6.16 -15.87
N ASN A 28 1.82 7.36 -15.32
CA ASN A 28 3.01 8.18 -15.54
C ASN A 28 4.09 7.88 -14.49
N VAL A 29 5.27 7.41 -14.92
CA VAL A 29 6.46 7.19 -14.07
C VAL A 29 7.66 8.08 -14.44
N SER A 30 7.42 9.16 -15.19
CA SER A 30 8.45 10.11 -15.62
C SER A 30 8.43 11.42 -14.83
N LYS A 31 7.35 11.70 -14.10
CA LYS A 31 7.23 12.91 -13.28
C LYS A 31 7.94 12.73 -11.94
N SER A 32 8.78 13.71 -11.58
CA SER A 32 9.43 13.74 -10.28
C SER A 32 8.54 14.33 -9.18
N ILE A 33 8.66 13.77 -7.98
CA ILE A 33 8.00 14.19 -6.74
C ILE A 33 8.77 15.36 -6.08
N GLY A 34 10.09 15.41 -6.25
CA GLY A 34 10.96 16.27 -5.45
C GLY A 34 11.07 15.78 -4.00
N THR A 35 11.32 16.69 -3.05
CA THR A 35 11.46 16.36 -1.63
C THR A 35 10.11 16.49 -0.91
N PRO A 36 9.44 15.39 -0.56
CA PRO A 36 8.15 15.45 0.12
C PRO A 36 8.32 15.98 1.56
N GLN A 37 7.33 16.73 2.03
CA GLN A 37 7.23 17.15 3.43
C GLN A 37 6.29 16.23 4.22
N LEU A 38 5.24 15.72 3.57
CA LEU A 38 4.26 14.82 4.15
C LEU A 38 4.16 13.52 3.35
N VAL A 39 4.57 12.42 3.99
CA VAL A 39 4.48 11.08 3.43
C VAL A 39 3.35 10.34 4.13
N THR A 40 2.40 9.81 3.37
CA THR A 40 1.38 8.91 3.90
C THR A 40 1.66 7.48 3.54
N ALA A 41 1.46 6.56 4.45
CA ALA A 41 1.39 5.14 4.16
C ALA A 41 0.03 4.58 4.52
N VAL A 42 -0.37 3.53 3.79
CA VAL A 42 -1.59 2.78 4.08
C VAL A 42 -1.27 1.32 4.38
N ASP A 43 -2.10 0.66 5.18
CA ASP A 43 -2.11 -0.79 5.29
C ASP A 43 -3.50 -1.29 5.69
N THR A 44 -3.80 -2.55 5.37
CA THR A 44 -5.07 -3.18 5.70
C THR A 44 -4.90 -4.44 6.54
N ALA A 45 -5.78 -4.61 7.52
CA ALA A 45 -5.90 -5.84 8.30
C ALA A 45 -7.22 -6.53 7.98
N TYR A 46 -7.17 -7.81 7.61
CA TYR A 46 -8.36 -8.62 7.34
C TYR A 46 -8.80 -9.41 8.57
N ASN A 47 -10.10 -9.43 8.82
CA ASN A 47 -10.77 -10.31 9.77
C ASN A 47 -11.62 -11.32 8.98
N ASN A 48 -11.20 -12.58 9.05
CA ASN A 48 -11.85 -13.71 8.37
C ASN A 48 -13.17 -14.14 9.00
N LYS A 49 -13.37 -13.93 10.31
CA LYS A 49 -14.62 -14.27 11.01
C LYS A 49 -15.78 -13.36 10.59
N THR A 50 -15.48 -12.10 10.29
CA THR A 50 -16.50 -11.10 9.94
C THR A 50 -16.47 -10.68 8.47
N ASN A 51 -15.57 -11.23 7.65
CA ASN A 51 -15.30 -10.79 6.28
C ASN A 51 -15.03 -9.27 6.16
N ARG A 52 -14.29 -8.67 7.11
CA ARG A 52 -14.05 -7.22 7.15
C ARG A 52 -12.59 -6.86 6.96
N LEU A 53 -12.36 -5.75 6.26
CA LEU A 53 -11.06 -5.10 6.12
C LEU A 53 -11.04 -3.82 6.95
N TYR A 54 -9.91 -3.59 7.61
CA TYR A 54 -9.61 -2.40 8.38
C TYR A 54 -8.40 -1.71 7.76
N ALA A 55 -8.61 -0.57 7.10
CA ALA A 55 -7.54 0.24 6.53
C ALA A 55 -7.09 1.30 7.53
N ALA A 56 -5.79 1.48 7.66
CA ALA A 56 -5.18 2.63 8.31
C ALA A 56 -4.45 3.46 7.27
N ALA A 57 -4.58 4.78 7.34
CA ALA A 57 -3.70 5.73 6.67
C ALA A 57 -2.95 6.53 7.74
N VAL A 58 -1.63 6.57 7.65
CA VAL A 58 -0.74 7.23 8.60
C VAL A 58 0.14 8.20 7.84
N THR A 59 0.06 9.48 8.17
CA THR A 59 0.86 10.56 7.61
C THR A 59 1.94 10.93 8.61
N LEU A 60 3.18 10.93 8.14
CA LEU A 60 4.35 11.39 8.87
C LEU A 60 4.96 12.61 8.18
N LYS A 61 5.66 13.44 8.95
CA LYS A 61 6.57 14.45 8.38
C LYS A 61 7.85 13.77 7.88
N CYS A 62 8.40 14.29 6.79
CA CYS A 62 9.64 13.82 6.18
C CYS A 62 10.69 14.94 6.25
N PRO A 63 11.96 14.65 6.61
CA PRO A 63 12.56 13.32 6.80
C PRO A 63 12.48 12.80 8.25
N ASP A 64 11.97 13.56 9.21
CA ASP A 64 12.06 13.23 10.64
C ASP A 64 11.17 12.03 11.09
N MET A 65 10.27 11.57 10.23
CA MET A 65 9.29 10.50 10.48
C MET A 65 8.41 10.75 11.71
N THR A 66 8.17 12.02 12.05
CA THR A 66 7.30 12.36 13.18
C THR A 66 5.83 12.21 12.81
N ASN A 67 5.02 11.70 13.75
CA ASN A 67 3.58 11.51 13.53
C ASN A 67 2.88 12.84 13.25
N TYR A 68 2.13 12.90 12.15
CA TYR A 68 1.36 14.08 11.76
C TYR A 68 -0.15 13.83 11.84
N GLU A 69 -0.64 12.81 11.13
CA GLU A 69 -2.06 12.48 11.06
C GLU A 69 -2.26 10.97 10.96
N ARG A 70 -3.36 10.45 11.50
CA ARG A 70 -3.76 9.05 11.28
C ARG A 70 -5.28 8.92 11.23
N VAL A 71 -5.75 8.12 10.30
CA VAL A 71 -7.17 7.82 10.13
C VAL A 71 -7.35 6.34 9.86
N ILE A 72 -8.57 5.88 10.11
CA ILE A 72 -8.99 4.50 9.89
C ILE A 72 -10.25 4.46 9.05
N ALA A 73 -10.43 3.37 8.32
CA ALA A 73 -11.70 3.02 7.70
C ALA A 73 -11.91 1.52 7.75
N GLU A 74 -13.18 1.12 7.65
CA GLU A 74 -13.56 -0.29 7.57
C GLU A 74 -14.60 -0.49 6.47
N ALA A 75 -14.54 -1.66 5.84
CA ALA A 75 -15.49 -2.12 4.84
C ALA A 75 -15.54 -3.65 4.83
N GLU A 76 -16.56 -4.20 4.19
CA GLU A 76 -16.60 -5.62 3.86
C GLU A 76 -15.63 -5.93 2.71
N ALA A 77 -15.00 -7.11 2.73
CA ALA A 77 -14.22 -7.59 1.59
C ALA A 77 -15.16 -8.20 0.54
N LYS A 78 -15.42 -7.44 -0.53
CA LYS A 78 -16.30 -7.87 -1.64
C LYS A 78 -15.57 -8.61 -2.77
N PHE A 79 -14.24 -8.63 -2.75
CA PHE A 79 -13.41 -9.28 -3.76
C PHE A 79 -12.51 -10.34 -3.10
N PRO A 80 -12.33 -11.53 -3.72
CA PRO A 80 -11.47 -12.58 -3.17
C PRO A 80 -9.99 -12.19 -3.15
N TYR A 81 -9.19 -12.87 -2.32
CA TYR A 81 -7.74 -12.67 -2.35
C TYR A 81 -7.12 -13.34 -3.58
N ILE A 82 -6.84 -12.56 -4.63
CA ILE A 82 -6.16 -13.04 -5.83
C ILE A 82 -4.86 -12.23 -5.99
N PRO A 83 -3.68 -12.88 -6.04
CA PRO A 83 -2.43 -12.20 -6.35
C PRO A 83 -2.56 -11.37 -7.63
N ALA A 84 -1.90 -10.20 -7.67
CA ALA A 84 -1.99 -9.23 -8.76
C ALA A 84 -3.38 -8.54 -8.95
N LEU A 85 -4.38 -8.83 -8.10
CA LEU A 85 -5.68 -8.14 -8.08
C LEU A 85 -6.01 -7.53 -6.70
N LEU A 86 -5.01 -7.36 -5.85
CA LEU A 86 -5.19 -6.90 -4.47
C LEU A 86 -5.86 -5.52 -4.38
N ALA A 87 -5.63 -4.64 -5.37
CA ALA A 87 -6.28 -3.34 -5.45
C ALA A 87 -7.81 -3.45 -5.47
N PHE A 88 -8.39 -4.46 -6.13
CA PHE A 88 -9.84 -4.65 -6.17
C PHE A 88 -10.43 -5.09 -4.83
N ARG A 89 -9.62 -5.75 -4.01
CA ARG A 89 -10.01 -6.18 -2.67
C ARG A 89 -9.87 -5.08 -1.62
N GLU A 90 -8.75 -4.38 -1.63
CA GLU A 90 -8.37 -3.47 -0.55
C GLU A 90 -8.50 -1.99 -0.93
N GLY A 91 -8.47 -1.67 -2.22
CA GLY A 91 -8.59 -0.32 -2.76
C GLY A 91 -9.80 0.46 -2.25
N PRO A 92 -11.04 -0.10 -2.25
CA PRO A 92 -12.21 0.62 -1.74
C PRO A 92 -12.05 1.10 -0.29
N VAL A 93 -11.54 0.25 0.60
CA VAL A 93 -11.36 0.62 2.02
C VAL A 93 -10.16 1.55 2.22
N ILE A 94 -9.12 1.40 1.41
CA ILE A 94 -7.96 2.30 1.40
C ILE A 94 -8.37 3.70 0.96
N LEU A 95 -9.13 3.84 -0.14
CA LEU A 95 -9.66 5.13 -0.61
C LEU A 95 -10.58 5.76 0.43
N LYS A 96 -11.41 4.95 1.12
CA LYS A 96 -12.23 5.42 2.24
C LYS A 96 -11.39 5.95 3.41
N ALA A 97 -10.23 5.34 3.70
CA ALA A 97 -9.31 5.84 4.71
C ALA A 97 -8.62 7.13 4.25
N LEU A 98 -8.06 7.16 3.05
CA LEU A 98 -7.43 8.35 2.48
C LEU A 98 -8.41 9.52 2.39
N GLY A 99 -9.68 9.27 2.06
CA GLY A 99 -10.71 10.30 1.99
C GLY A 99 -11.02 10.96 3.35
N ARG A 100 -10.67 10.31 4.47
CA ARG A 100 -10.82 10.86 5.84
C ARG A 100 -9.67 11.75 6.27
N LEU A 101 -8.53 11.74 5.57
CA LEU A 101 -7.43 12.64 5.86
C LEU A 101 -7.88 14.09 5.64
N LYS A 102 -7.49 14.95 6.58
CA LYS A 102 -7.71 16.40 6.51
C LYS A 102 -6.66 17.08 5.64
N THR A 103 -5.45 16.53 5.62
CA THR A 103 -4.33 17.08 4.86
C THR A 103 -4.05 16.23 3.62
N ARG A 104 -3.77 16.88 2.49
CA ARG A 104 -3.32 16.18 1.28
C ARG A 104 -1.82 15.85 1.42
N PRO A 105 -1.42 14.57 1.37
CA PRO A 105 0.00 14.22 1.39
C PRO A 105 0.68 14.52 0.05
N ASP A 106 2.00 14.65 0.09
CA ASP A 106 2.82 14.85 -1.11
C ASP A 106 3.02 13.53 -1.87
N VAL A 107 3.07 12.41 -1.13
CA VAL A 107 3.22 11.07 -1.68
C VAL A 107 2.54 10.02 -0.80
N VAL A 108 2.01 8.96 -1.41
CA VAL A 108 1.43 7.80 -0.72
C VAL A 108 2.24 6.52 -0.98
N ILE A 109 2.63 5.84 0.09
CA ILE A 109 3.31 4.54 0.05
C ILE A 109 2.28 3.43 0.31
N TYR A 110 2.21 2.47 -0.61
CA TYR A 110 1.30 1.33 -0.54
C TYR A 110 2.06 0.03 -0.21
N PRO A 111 1.47 -0.91 0.56
CA PRO A 111 2.10 -2.16 0.99
C PRO A 111 2.03 -3.22 -0.11
N GLY A 112 2.44 -2.85 -1.32
CA GLY A 112 2.32 -3.64 -2.53
C GLY A 112 3.24 -3.10 -3.62
N HIS A 113 2.95 -3.47 -4.86
CA HIS A 113 3.73 -3.02 -6.01
C HIS A 113 3.04 -1.90 -6.77
N GLY A 114 3.81 -1.11 -7.52
CA GLY A 114 3.35 -0.22 -8.57
C GLY A 114 3.64 -0.84 -9.94
N LEU A 115 4.62 -0.29 -10.66
CA LEU A 115 5.06 -0.77 -11.97
C LEU A 115 5.59 -2.22 -11.96
N ALA A 116 6.16 -2.67 -10.82
CA ALA A 116 6.64 -4.05 -10.61
C ALA A 116 5.49 -5.07 -10.47
N HIS A 117 4.70 -5.21 -11.52
CA HIS A 117 3.48 -5.98 -11.57
C HIS A 117 3.37 -6.69 -12.92
N PRO A 118 2.82 -7.92 -13.00
CA PRO A 118 2.69 -8.66 -14.28
C PRO A 118 2.03 -7.88 -15.42
N ARG A 119 1.21 -6.89 -15.06
CA ARG A 119 0.45 -6.04 -15.99
C ARG A 119 0.85 -4.56 -15.89
N GLY A 120 1.99 -4.23 -15.29
CA GLY A 120 2.47 -2.84 -15.15
C GLY A 120 1.61 -1.92 -14.26
N ILE A 121 0.54 -2.42 -13.64
CA ILE A 121 -0.38 -1.63 -12.79
C ILE A 121 -0.70 -2.35 -11.47
N GLY A 122 0.24 -2.31 -10.54
CA GLY A 122 0.01 -2.75 -9.16
C GLY A 122 -0.87 -1.78 -8.37
N MET A 123 -1.12 -2.11 -7.10
CA MET A 123 -1.95 -1.30 -6.20
C MET A 123 -1.49 0.15 -6.10
N ALA A 124 -0.17 0.41 -6.04
CA ALA A 124 0.33 1.78 -5.93
C ALA A 124 0.00 2.59 -7.18
N SER A 125 0.18 2.02 -8.38
CA SER A 125 -0.15 2.68 -9.65
C SER A 125 -1.66 2.88 -9.79
N HIS A 126 -2.45 1.85 -9.51
CA HIS A 126 -3.90 1.89 -9.61
C HIS A 126 -4.52 2.95 -8.68
N LEU A 127 -4.16 2.93 -7.40
CA LEU A 127 -4.68 3.92 -6.44
C LEU A 127 -4.06 5.30 -6.63
N GLY A 128 -2.84 5.40 -7.16
CA GLY A 128 -2.23 6.66 -7.58
C GLY A 128 -3.03 7.36 -8.69
N LEU A 129 -3.50 6.61 -9.70
CA LEU A 129 -4.38 7.14 -10.75
C LEU A 129 -5.68 7.71 -10.18
N ILE A 130 -6.34 6.97 -9.28
CA ILE A 130 -7.63 7.38 -8.69
C ILE A 130 -7.46 8.62 -7.81
N THR A 131 -6.38 8.67 -7.02
CA THR A 131 -6.17 9.76 -6.06
C THR A 131 -5.57 11.01 -6.70
N GLY A 132 -4.87 10.87 -7.84
CA GLY A 132 -4.07 11.95 -8.42
C GLY A 132 -2.93 12.42 -7.50
N ILE A 133 -2.49 11.56 -6.58
CA ILE A 133 -1.37 11.81 -5.66
C ILE A 133 -0.21 10.92 -6.10
N PRO A 134 1.04 11.43 -6.09
CA PRO A 134 2.21 10.59 -6.32
C PRO A 134 2.21 9.34 -5.44
N SER A 135 2.57 8.20 -6.01
CA SER A 135 2.48 6.93 -5.30
C SER A 135 3.70 6.03 -5.50
N ILE A 136 4.00 5.27 -4.45
CA ILE A 136 5.12 4.32 -4.39
C ILE A 136 4.63 2.98 -3.86
N GLY A 137 5.04 1.89 -4.49
CA GLY A 137 4.86 0.54 -3.96
C GLY A 137 6.10 0.11 -3.17
N CYS A 138 5.90 -0.38 -1.94
CA CYS A 138 6.95 -1.04 -1.17
C CYS A 138 6.43 -2.37 -0.58
N ALA A 139 6.88 -3.49 -1.17
CA ALA A 139 6.41 -4.83 -0.83
C ALA A 139 7.43 -5.67 -0.07
N ARG A 140 6.92 -6.65 0.70
CA ARG A 140 7.73 -7.62 1.46
C ARG A 140 8.24 -8.79 0.63
N ARG A 141 7.65 -9.01 -0.55
CA ARG A 141 7.89 -10.17 -1.43
C ARG A 141 7.80 -9.72 -2.89
N CYS A 142 8.58 -10.37 -3.74
CA CYS A 142 8.45 -10.24 -5.18
C CYS A 142 7.07 -10.77 -5.60
N LEU A 143 6.35 -10.01 -6.44
CA LEU A 143 5.13 -10.47 -7.07
C LEU A 143 5.42 -11.08 -8.45
N ALA A 144 6.30 -10.42 -9.21
CA ALA A 144 6.73 -10.81 -10.54
C ALA A 144 8.05 -10.14 -10.88
N GLY A 145 8.71 -10.64 -11.91
CA GLY A 145 9.93 -10.08 -12.44
C GLY A 145 11.21 -10.76 -11.97
N ASP A 146 12.27 -10.39 -12.65
CA ASP A 146 13.60 -10.94 -12.48
C ASP A 146 14.52 -9.93 -11.79
N TYR A 147 15.37 -10.44 -10.90
CA TYR A 147 16.35 -9.65 -10.20
C TYR A 147 17.52 -10.54 -9.78
N ARG A 148 18.73 -9.95 -9.74
CA ARG A 148 19.86 -10.59 -9.07
C ARG A 148 19.69 -10.42 -7.57
N ARG A 149 20.00 -11.45 -6.79
CA ARG A 149 19.91 -11.32 -5.32
C ARG A 149 20.89 -10.21 -4.87
N PRO A 150 20.42 -9.19 -4.13
CA PRO A 150 21.33 -8.18 -3.62
C PRO A 150 22.26 -8.77 -2.55
N ALA A 151 23.40 -8.11 -2.37
CA ALA A 151 24.39 -8.42 -1.33
C ALA A 151 23.74 -8.53 0.06
N GLN A 152 24.34 -9.30 0.99
CA GLN A 152 23.72 -9.62 2.28
C GLN A 152 23.82 -8.47 3.30
N GLU A 153 24.69 -7.51 3.06
CA GLU A 153 24.91 -6.33 3.89
C GLU A 153 23.73 -5.35 3.77
N LYS A 154 23.54 -4.53 4.80
CA LYS A 154 22.64 -3.37 4.72
C LYS A 154 23.08 -2.47 3.56
N GLY A 155 22.13 -2.06 2.73
CA GLY A 155 22.41 -1.26 1.53
C GLY A 155 22.55 -2.08 0.25
N GLY A 156 22.62 -3.41 0.33
CA GLY A 156 22.61 -4.29 -0.85
C GLY A 156 21.41 -3.96 -1.75
N CYS A 157 21.68 -3.66 -3.02
CA CYS A 157 20.69 -3.18 -3.97
C CYS A 157 20.86 -3.86 -5.33
N SER A 158 19.75 -4.08 -6.03
CA SER A 158 19.72 -4.58 -7.40
C SER A 158 18.46 -4.12 -8.11
N SER A 159 18.53 -3.88 -9.41
CA SER A 159 17.35 -3.58 -10.23
C SER A 159 16.38 -4.78 -10.30
N LEU A 160 15.09 -4.46 -10.42
CA LEU A 160 13.99 -5.40 -10.64
C LEU A 160 13.42 -5.15 -12.04
N PHE A 161 13.31 -6.19 -12.86
CA PHE A 161 12.83 -6.10 -14.23
C PHE A 161 11.51 -6.84 -14.42
N ILE A 162 10.58 -6.24 -15.15
CA ILE A 162 9.37 -6.88 -15.65
C ILE A 162 9.47 -6.89 -17.17
N SER A 163 9.59 -8.08 -17.78
CA SER A 163 9.73 -8.21 -19.25
C SER A 163 10.81 -7.29 -19.81
N ASP A 164 12.02 -7.35 -19.23
CA ASP A 164 13.20 -6.53 -19.56
C ASP A 164 13.09 -5.02 -19.31
N VAL A 165 11.97 -4.53 -18.79
CA VAL A 165 11.80 -3.13 -18.38
C VAL A 165 12.15 -2.97 -16.90
N GLU A 166 13.12 -2.12 -16.58
CA GLU A 166 13.44 -1.78 -15.20
C GLU A 166 12.21 -1.17 -14.53
N SER A 167 11.72 -1.85 -13.50
CA SER A 167 10.42 -1.58 -12.88
C SER A 167 10.53 -1.24 -11.39
N GLY A 168 11.75 -1.17 -10.86
CA GLY A 168 12.00 -0.90 -9.46
C GLY A 168 13.33 -1.44 -8.95
N PHE A 169 13.46 -1.51 -7.64
CA PHE A 169 14.64 -2.01 -6.94
C PHE A 169 14.29 -3.08 -5.92
N VAL A 170 15.23 -3.99 -5.71
CA VAL A 170 15.26 -4.92 -4.58
C VAL A 170 16.34 -4.43 -3.63
N TYR A 171 15.93 -4.01 -2.43
CA TYR A 171 16.80 -3.31 -1.49
C TYR A 171 16.85 -4.00 -0.13
N ARG A 172 18.06 -4.12 0.41
CA ARG A 172 18.29 -4.73 1.73
C ARG A 172 18.39 -3.67 2.82
N THR A 173 17.31 -3.51 3.55
CA THR A 173 17.20 -2.55 4.66
C THR A 173 17.95 -2.97 5.91
N LYS A 174 18.12 -4.28 6.12
CA LYS A 174 18.87 -4.86 7.24
C LYS A 174 19.74 -6.01 6.79
N GLU A 175 20.94 -6.07 7.34
CA GLU A 175 21.90 -7.14 7.08
C GLU A 175 21.28 -8.52 7.39
N ASN A 176 21.53 -9.50 6.51
CA ASN A 176 21.03 -10.87 6.62
C ASN A 176 19.50 -11.02 6.73
N VAL A 177 18.72 -9.95 6.47
CA VAL A 177 17.25 -9.97 6.42
C VAL A 177 16.79 -9.92 4.97
N LYS A 178 15.65 -10.58 4.67
CA LYS A 178 15.04 -10.54 3.35
C LYS A 178 14.85 -9.09 2.85
N PRO A 179 15.19 -8.78 1.58
CA PRO A 179 15.05 -7.43 1.06
C PRO A 179 13.58 -7.01 0.93
N ILE A 180 13.36 -5.72 0.70
CA ILE A 180 12.09 -5.13 0.26
C ILE A 180 12.13 -4.89 -1.25
N PHE A 181 10.95 -4.74 -1.84
CA PHE A 181 10.78 -4.50 -3.28
C PHE A 181 10.11 -3.14 -3.45
N ILE A 182 10.80 -2.22 -4.10
CA ILE A 182 10.40 -0.83 -4.26
C ILE A 182 10.08 -0.61 -5.74
N SER A 183 8.93 -0.03 -6.05
CA SER A 183 8.54 0.29 -7.43
C SER A 183 7.74 1.58 -7.50
N PRO A 184 7.91 2.40 -8.55
CA PRO A 184 7.09 3.59 -8.72
C PRO A 184 5.63 3.20 -8.96
N GLY A 185 4.71 3.98 -8.40
CA GLY A 185 3.28 3.84 -8.61
C GLY A 185 2.83 4.72 -9.78
N HIS A 186 2.48 5.97 -9.49
CA HIS A 186 2.02 7.00 -10.42
C HIS A 186 2.64 8.35 -10.04
N MET A 187 2.90 9.21 -11.03
CA MET A 187 3.59 10.50 -10.89
C MET A 187 4.88 10.42 -10.06
N CYS A 188 5.64 9.34 -10.27
CA CYS A 188 6.80 9.01 -9.47
C CYS A 188 7.85 8.33 -10.35
N THR A 189 9.08 8.82 -10.35
CA THR A 189 10.18 8.15 -11.05
C THR A 189 10.66 6.94 -10.25
N ILE A 190 11.33 5.99 -10.92
CA ILE A 190 11.96 4.84 -10.25
C ILE A 190 12.96 5.32 -9.18
N ARG A 191 13.69 6.41 -9.45
CA ARG A 191 14.67 6.98 -8.53
C ARG A 191 13.99 7.63 -7.32
N ASP A 192 12.95 8.43 -7.53
CA ASP A 192 12.22 9.07 -6.43
C ASP A 192 11.57 8.01 -5.53
N ALA A 193 11.01 6.95 -6.12
CA ALA A 193 10.46 5.83 -5.38
C ALA A 193 11.51 5.20 -4.45
N PHE A 194 12.74 5.04 -4.93
CA PHE A 194 13.85 4.54 -4.13
C PHE A 194 14.22 5.53 -3.01
N ASP A 195 14.56 6.76 -3.37
CA ASP A 195 15.08 7.76 -2.43
C ASP A 195 14.11 8.05 -1.29
N ILE A 196 12.83 8.26 -1.61
CA ILE A 196 11.80 8.50 -0.60
C ILE A 196 11.64 7.31 0.34
N ILE A 197 11.73 6.08 -0.18
CA ILE A 197 11.68 4.89 0.69
C ILE A 197 12.89 4.82 1.60
N ILE A 198 14.10 5.16 1.11
CA ILE A 198 15.31 5.20 1.92
C ILE A 198 15.20 6.23 3.04
N GLU A 199 14.69 7.43 2.75
CA GLU A 199 14.43 8.47 3.75
C GLU A 199 13.42 8.04 4.82
N CYS A 200 12.50 7.14 4.46
CA CYS A 200 11.52 6.58 5.39
C CYS A 200 12.04 5.41 6.23
N LEU A 201 13.31 4.99 6.10
CA LEU A 201 13.87 3.86 6.84
C LEU A 201 14.32 4.26 8.24
N THR A 202 14.00 3.40 9.20
CA THR A 202 14.49 3.45 10.58
C THR A 202 15.18 2.11 10.91
N ASP A 203 15.17 1.66 12.16
CA ASP A 203 15.80 0.39 12.57
C ASP A 203 15.03 -0.87 12.13
N TYR A 204 13.90 -0.71 11.44
CA TYR A 204 13.04 -1.80 10.99
C TYR A 204 13.27 -2.18 9.53
N ARG A 205 12.83 -3.40 9.18
CA ARG A 205 12.90 -3.89 7.78
C ARG A 205 12.03 -3.07 6.83
N MET A 206 10.82 -2.74 7.26
CA MET A 206 9.86 -1.96 6.48
C MET A 206 10.02 -0.47 6.82
N PRO A 207 9.79 0.45 5.87
CA PRO A 207 9.82 1.88 6.15
C PRO A 207 8.79 2.25 7.22
N GLU A 208 9.14 3.24 8.04
CA GLU A 208 8.41 3.62 9.24
C GLU A 208 6.92 3.94 8.98
N PRO A 209 6.55 4.69 7.93
CA PRO A 209 5.14 4.91 7.59
C PRO A 209 4.35 3.60 7.41
N LEU A 210 4.86 2.63 6.63
CA LEU A 210 4.20 1.34 6.40
C LEU A 210 4.13 0.50 7.67
N ARG A 211 5.19 0.54 8.50
CA ARG A 211 5.22 -0.15 9.78
C ARG A 211 4.13 0.37 10.72
N LEU A 212 3.98 1.69 10.83
CA LEU A 212 2.97 2.31 11.67
C LEU A 212 1.55 2.06 11.15
N ALA A 213 1.34 2.15 9.83
CA ALA A 213 0.05 1.81 9.21
C ALA A 213 -0.35 0.35 9.52
N HIS A 214 0.60 -0.58 9.39
CA HIS A 214 0.39 -2.00 9.72
C HIS A 214 -0.04 -2.22 11.17
N LEU A 215 0.71 -1.62 12.11
CA LEU A 215 0.41 -1.73 13.54
C LEU A 215 -0.95 -1.11 13.88
N PHE A 216 -1.29 0.02 13.26
CA PHE A 216 -2.53 0.72 13.54
C PHE A 216 -3.76 -0.01 13.00
N ALA A 217 -3.68 -0.53 11.76
CA ALA A 217 -4.73 -1.36 11.17
C ALA A 217 -4.99 -2.62 12.01
N ASN A 218 -3.94 -3.31 12.45
CA ASN A 218 -4.08 -4.49 13.31
C ASN A 218 -4.62 -4.13 14.69
N LYS A 219 -4.15 -3.06 15.32
CA LYS A 219 -4.68 -2.61 16.62
C LYS A 219 -6.19 -2.36 16.54
N TYR A 220 -6.65 -1.68 15.50
CA TYR A 220 -8.07 -1.38 15.33
C TYR A 220 -8.91 -2.64 15.07
N LYS A 221 -8.42 -3.57 14.23
CA LYS A 221 -9.05 -4.88 14.05
C LYS A 221 -9.26 -5.61 15.38
N HIS A 222 -8.22 -5.74 16.21
CA HIS A 222 -8.33 -6.42 17.51
C HIS A 222 -9.27 -5.69 18.48
N SER A 223 -9.29 -4.35 18.47
CA SER A 223 -10.25 -3.58 19.27
C SER A 223 -11.70 -3.80 18.80
N ALA A 224 -11.94 -3.90 17.50
CA ALA A 224 -13.27 -4.19 16.95
C ALA A 224 -13.73 -5.62 17.32
N GLU A 225 -12.83 -6.60 17.24
CA GLU A 225 -13.08 -7.99 17.66
C GLU A 225 -13.48 -8.09 19.13
N LYS A 226 -12.73 -7.43 20.03
CA LYS A 226 -13.04 -7.40 21.47
C LYS A 226 -14.40 -6.76 21.75
N LYS A 227 -14.73 -5.65 21.09
CA LYS A 227 -16.04 -4.99 21.24
C LYS A 227 -17.19 -5.87 20.76
N ALA A 228 -17.01 -6.60 19.66
CA ALA A 228 -18.01 -7.53 19.16
C ALA A 228 -18.26 -8.69 20.14
N MET A 229 -17.19 -9.27 20.69
CA MET A 229 -17.27 -10.34 21.68
C MET A 229 -17.98 -9.88 22.97
N GLN A 230 -17.66 -8.69 23.47
CA GLN A 230 -18.31 -8.14 24.65
C GLN A 230 -19.82 -7.93 24.45
N ARG A 231 -20.23 -7.41 23.27
CA ARG A 231 -21.65 -7.23 22.93
C ARG A 231 -22.42 -8.55 22.90
N GLN A 232 -21.81 -9.63 22.41
CA GLN A 232 -22.42 -10.95 22.39
C GLN A 232 -22.60 -11.52 23.80
N ILE A 233 -21.63 -11.32 24.70
CA ILE A 233 -21.72 -11.75 26.10
C ILE A 233 -22.85 -11.01 26.82
N THR A 234 -22.95 -9.68 26.65
CA THR A 234 -23.99 -8.87 27.28
C THR A 234 -25.38 -9.21 26.73
N ALA A 235 -25.53 -9.41 25.41
CA ALA A 235 -26.81 -9.79 24.81
C ALA A 235 -27.28 -11.20 25.23
N GLY A 236 -26.36 -12.12 25.52
CA GLY A 236 -26.71 -13.47 26.00
C GLY A 236 -27.11 -13.53 27.47
N HIS A 237 -26.86 -12.49 28.27
CA HIS A 237 -27.30 -12.39 29.67
C HIS A 237 -28.69 -11.75 29.82
N GLU A 238 -29.21 -11.07 28.80
CA GLU A 238 -30.55 -10.46 28.83
C GLU A 238 -31.67 -11.41 28.38
N THR A 239 -31.31 -12.61 27.88
CA THR A 239 -32.24 -13.62 27.37
C THR A 239 -32.27 -14.91 28.20
N GLY A 240 -31.71 -14.90 29.41
CA GLY A 240 -31.58 -16.08 30.30
C GLY A 240 -32.33 -15.92 31.61
#